data_AF-A0A6V7L8B6-F1
#
_entry.id   AF-A0A6V7L8B6-F1
#
_cell.length_a   1.000
_cell.length_b   1.000
_cell.length_c   1.000
_cell.angle_alpha   90.00
_cell.angle_beta   90.00
_cell.angle_gamma   90.00
#
_symmetry.space_group_name_H-M   'P 1'
#
loop_
_entity.id
_entity.type
_entity.pdbx_description
1 polymer ?
#
loop_
_entity_poly.entity_id
_entity_poly.type
_entity_poly.pdbx_seq_one_letter_code
_entity_poly.pdbx_strand_id
1 'polypeptide(L)'
;SYIHVCRRNDPNLNDCVKNSVISLREKLKSGMPEFGISSVEPVITEQDLTLANSQAFSARTKNVRIYGLSDFDNLDINVGLDDGRLEVNVHYDNVTLEGDYDIMARILVPITAQGPIRIEA
;
A
#
# COMPACT_ATOMS: atom_id res chain seq x y z
N SER A 1 25.72 1.86 5.35
CA SER A 1 24.86 3.08 5.23
C SER A 1 23.49 2.61 4.80
N TYR A 2 22.42 3.09 5.44
CA TYR A 2 21.04 2.73 5.05
C TYR A 2 20.57 3.55 3.85
N ILE A 3 20.92 4.84 3.81
CA ILE A 3 20.50 5.78 2.78
C ILE A 3 21.75 6.24 2.00
N HIS A 4 21.62 6.33 0.68
CA HIS A 4 22.62 7.01 -0.16
C HIS A 4 22.36 8.51 -0.15
N VAL A 5 23.40 9.30 0.18
CA VAL A 5 23.28 10.76 0.32
C VAL A 5 23.41 11.43 -1.05
N CYS A 6 22.36 12.14 -1.46
CA CYS A 6 22.34 12.92 -2.70
C CYS A 6 22.65 14.39 -2.43
N ARG A 7 23.46 15.01 -3.29
CA ARG A 7 23.81 16.44 -3.17
C ARG A 7 22.70 17.28 -3.78
N ARG A 8 22.30 18.36 -3.10
CA ARG A 8 21.26 19.29 -3.61
C ARG A 8 21.58 19.92 -4.96
N ASN A 9 22.86 20.14 -5.26
CA ASN A 9 23.31 20.74 -6.51
C ASN A 9 23.60 19.70 -7.61
N ASP A 10 23.20 18.45 -7.41
CA ASP A 10 23.36 17.39 -8.41
C ASP A 10 22.38 17.66 -9.57
N PRO A 11 22.86 17.79 -10.83
CA PRO A 11 21.97 17.96 -11.98
C PRO A 11 21.04 16.77 -12.20
N ASN A 12 21.36 15.59 -11.64
CA ASN A 12 20.57 14.37 -11.70
C ASN A 12 19.99 14.00 -10.32
N LEU A 13 19.61 15.00 -9.52
CA LEU A 13 19.11 14.80 -8.15
C LEU A 13 17.97 13.79 -8.06
N ASN A 14 17.00 13.85 -8.98
CA ASN A 14 15.86 12.93 -9.02
C ASN A 14 16.31 11.47 -9.15
N ASP A 15 17.24 11.18 -10.08
CA ASP A 15 17.79 9.84 -10.27
C ASP A 15 18.62 9.38 -9.07
N CYS A 16 19.39 10.28 -8.47
CA CYS A 16 20.14 9.95 -7.25
C CYS A 16 19.18 9.53 -6.13
N VAL A 17 18.12 10.31 -5.88
CA VAL A 17 17.14 10.01 -4.83
C VAL A 17 16.38 8.72 -5.15
N LYS A 18 15.96 8.52 -6.41
CA LYS A 18 15.36 7.27 -6.89
C LYS A 18 16.25 6.06 -6.58
N ASN A 19 17.53 6.13 -6.92
CA ASN A 19 18.48 5.04 -6.65
C ASN A 19 18.70 4.83 -5.14
N SER A 20 18.68 5.90 -4.34
CA SER A 20 18.72 5.81 -2.88
C SER A 20 17.51 5.06 -2.34
N VAL A 21 16.30 5.37 -2.81
CA VAL A 21 15.07 4.67 -2.43
C VAL A 21 15.08 3.21 -2.89
N ILE A 22 15.52 2.91 -4.12
CA ILE A 22 15.66 1.53 -4.60
C ILE A 22 16.63 0.73 -3.72
N SER A 23 17.73 1.34 -3.28
CA SER A 23 18.70 0.68 -2.39
C SER A 23 18.13 0.34 -1.00
N LEU A 24 17.05 1.01 -0.59
CA LEU A 24 16.34 0.73 0.65
C LEU A 24 15.37 -0.44 0.55
N ARG A 25 15.03 -0.92 -0.65
CA ARG A 25 13.96 -1.92 -0.87
C ARG A 25 14.09 -3.13 0.05
N GLU A 26 15.25 -3.77 0.07
CA GLU A 26 15.50 -4.95 0.92
C GLU A 26 15.37 -4.65 2.41
N LYS A 27 15.75 -3.44 2.84
CA LYS A 27 15.64 -3.01 4.24
C LYS A 27 14.22 -2.65 4.64
N LEU A 28 13.43 -2.08 3.73
CA LEU A 28 12.01 -1.87 3.94
C LEU A 28 11.28 -3.22 4.02
N LYS A 29 11.66 -4.17 3.16
CA LYS A 29 11.14 -5.54 3.15
C LYS A 29 11.44 -6.31 4.43
N SER A 30 12.61 -6.15 5.04
CA SER A 30 12.93 -6.79 6.32
C SER A 30 12.50 -5.99 7.55
N GLY A 31 12.20 -4.70 7.37
CA GLY A 31 12.15 -3.73 8.47
C GLY A 31 13.54 -3.36 9.01
N MET A 32 13.55 -2.36 9.88
CA MET A 32 14.72 -1.89 10.65
C MET A 32 14.28 -1.61 12.10
N PRO A 33 14.17 -2.66 12.95
CA PRO A 33 13.67 -2.54 14.32
C PRO A 33 14.48 -1.58 15.20
N GLU A 34 15.78 -1.42 14.92
CA GLU A 34 16.66 -0.47 15.60
C GLU A 34 16.24 1.00 15.45
N PHE A 35 15.44 1.31 14.42
CA PHE A 35 14.85 2.63 14.17
C PHE A 35 13.33 2.65 14.38
N GLY A 36 12.74 1.56 14.88
CA GLY A 36 11.29 1.43 15.02
C GLY A 36 10.54 1.30 13.70
N ILE A 37 11.22 0.89 12.62
CA ILE A 37 10.61 0.69 11.29
C ILE A 37 10.25 -0.78 11.13
N SER A 38 8.96 -1.08 11.05
CA SER A 38 8.46 -2.43 10.78
C SER A 38 8.68 -2.84 9.32
N SER A 39 8.57 -4.14 9.05
CA SER A 39 8.55 -4.66 7.69
C SER A 39 7.36 -4.09 6.90
N VAL A 40 7.58 -3.81 5.60
CA VAL A 40 6.51 -3.51 4.64
C VAL A 40 5.99 -4.76 3.91
N GLU A 41 6.52 -5.94 4.24
CA GLU A 41 6.19 -7.21 3.60
C GLU A 41 6.05 -8.33 4.65
N PRO A 42 4.84 -8.65 5.12
CA PRO A 42 3.61 -7.89 4.91
C PRO A 42 3.53 -6.65 5.81
N VAL A 43 2.79 -5.63 5.37
CA VAL A 43 2.28 -4.59 6.28
C VAL A 43 1.15 -5.21 7.10
N ILE A 44 1.28 -5.16 8.42
CA ILE A 44 0.28 -5.67 9.35
C ILE A 44 -0.40 -4.48 10.02
N THR A 45 -1.73 -4.46 9.98
CA THR A 45 -2.52 -3.38 10.60
C THR A 45 -3.13 -3.87 11.91
N GLU A 46 -2.86 -3.15 13.00
CA GLU A 46 -3.44 -3.47 14.32
C GLU A 46 -4.89 -2.98 14.47
N GLN A 47 -5.30 -2.03 13.63
CA GLN A 47 -6.63 -1.42 13.69
C GLN A 47 -7.58 -2.02 12.66
N ASP A 48 -8.83 -2.21 13.05
CA ASP A 48 -9.92 -2.58 12.15
C ASP A 48 -10.09 -1.49 11.08
N LEU A 49 -10.08 -1.88 9.80
CA LEU A 49 -10.37 -0.97 8.70
C LEU A 49 -11.87 -0.97 8.43
N THR A 50 -12.50 0.20 8.45
CA THR A 50 -13.91 0.35 8.08
C THR A 50 -14.03 0.62 6.59
N LEU A 51 -14.61 -0.33 5.86
CA LEU A 51 -14.84 -0.23 4.41
C LEU A 51 -16.15 0.48 4.10
N ALA A 52 -17.18 0.23 4.91
CA ALA A 52 -18.47 0.90 4.83
C ALA A 52 -19.15 0.93 6.20
N ASN A 53 -19.86 2.02 6.50
CA ASN A 53 -20.60 2.14 7.76
C ASN A 53 -21.88 2.94 7.59
N SER A 54 -23.02 2.25 7.62
CA SER A 54 -24.36 2.82 7.55
C SER A 54 -25.33 2.00 8.41
N GLN A 55 -26.54 2.52 8.61
CA GLN A 55 -27.57 1.82 9.38
C GLN A 55 -28.03 0.49 8.72
N ALA A 56 -28.04 0.44 7.39
CA ALA A 56 -28.51 -0.72 6.63
C ALA A 56 -27.36 -1.68 6.25
N PHE A 57 -26.12 -1.20 6.26
CA PHE A 57 -24.95 -1.96 5.82
C PHE A 57 -23.69 -1.47 6.54
N SER A 58 -22.95 -2.39 7.16
CA SER A 58 -21.59 -2.12 7.63
C SER A 58 -20.65 -3.23 7.19
N ALA A 59 -19.44 -2.85 6.77
CA ALA A 59 -18.37 -3.76 6.42
C ALA A 59 -17.08 -3.25 7.05
N ARG A 60 -16.43 -4.11 7.83
CA ARG A 60 -15.09 -3.90 8.38
C ARG A 60 -14.20 -5.06 8.03
N THR A 61 -12.90 -4.82 8.01
CA THR A 61 -11.89 -5.87 7.93
C THR A 61 -10.90 -5.76 9.10
N LYS A 62 -10.47 -6.91 9.60
CA LYS A 62 -9.59 -7.06 10.77
C LYS A 62 -8.41 -7.95 10.41
N ASN A 63 -7.37 -7.92 11.25
CA ASN A 63 -6.17 -8.74 11.06
C ASN A 63 -5.56 -8.57 9.65
N VAL A 64 -5.57 -7.33 9.15
CA VAL A 64 -5.23 -7.01 7.77
C VAL A 64 -3.73 -7.19 7.56
N ARG A 65 -3.39 -7.95 6.51
CA ARG A 65 -2.04 -8.16 6.00
C ARG A 65 -2.00 -7.73 4.54
N ILE A 66 -1.10 -6.81 4.21
CA ILE A 66 -0.91 -6.32 2.84
C ILE A 66 0.44 -6.80 2.33
N TYR A 67 0.43 -7.46 1.19
CA TYR A 67 1.60 -8.06 0.54
C TYR A 67 1.87 -7.40 -0.81
N GLY A 68 3.13 -7.49 -1.27
CA GLY A 68 3.60 -6.97 -2.56
C GLY A 68 4.07 -5.52 -2.53
N LEU A 69 4.07 -4.86 -1.36
CA LEU A 69 4.48 -3.46 -1.22
C LEU A 69 6.00 -3.27 -1.28
N SER A 70 6.79 -4.32 -1.13
CA SER A 70 8.24 -4.26 -1.41
C SER A 70 8.58 -4.35 -2.90
N ASP A 71 7.66 -4.89 -3.70
CA ASP A 71 7.95 -5.36 -5.06
C ASP A 71 7.40 -4.38 -6.10
N PHE A 72 7.78 -3.10 -5.98
CA PHE A 72 7.46 -2.07 -6.96
C PHE A 72 8.33 -2.21 -8.23
N ASP A 73 7.70 -2.17 -9.38
CA ASP A 73 8.31 -2.29 -10.71
C ASP A 73 8.81 -0.94 -11.22
N ASN A 74 8.02 0.13 -10.99
CA ASN A 74 8.35 1.48 -11.41
C ASN A 74 8.31 2.47 -10.25
N LEU A 75 9.35 3.29 -10.17
CA LEU A 75 9.50 4.39 -9.21
C LEU A 75 9.90 5.65 -9.97
N ASP A 76 9.11 6.71 -9.83
CA ASP A 76 9.43 8.04 -10.32
C ASP A 76 9.50 9.03 -9.16
N ILE A 77 10.51 9.90 -9.20
CA ILE A 77 10.87 10.81 -8.12
C ILE A 77 11.02 12.20 -8.69
N ASN A 78 10.32 13.16 -8.11
CA ASN A 78 10.47 14.57 -8.43
C ASN A 78 10.77 15.38 -7.16
N VAL A 79 11.96 15.98 -7.10
CA VAL A 79 12.43 16.75 -5.95
C VAL A 79 12.27 18.25 -6.22
N GLY A 80 11.31 18.88 -5.55
CA GLY A 80 11.15 20.33 -5.47
C GLY A 80 12.00 20.91 -4.35
N LEU A 81 13.17 21.47 -4.67
CA LEU A 81 14.05 22.07 -3.65
C LEU A 81 13.53 23.40 -3.10
N ASP A 82 12.82 24.18 -3.93
CA ASP A 82 12.36 25.52 -3.58
C ASP A 82 11.25 25.51 -2.52
N ASP A 83 10.39 24.49 -2.57
CA ASP A 83 9.26 24.29 -1.65
C ASP A 83 9.43 23.07 -0.73
N GLY A 84 10.57 22.39 -0.83
CA GLY A 84 10.89 21.20 -0.04
C GLY A 84 9.98 20.01 -0.32
N ARG A 85 9.32 19.95 -1.47
CA ARG A 85 8.43 18.83 -1.83
C ARG A 85 9.22 17.67 -2.42
N LEU A 86 8.85 16.47 -1.99
CA LEU A 86 9.27 15.22 -2.62
C LEU A 86 8.00 14.53 -3.14
N GLU A 87 7.86 14.47 -4.46
CA GLU A 87 6.81 13.69 -5.10
C GLU A 87 7.37 12.31 -5.46
N VAL A 88 6.64 11.28 -5.05
CA VAL A 88 7.01 9.88 -5.25
C VAL A 88 5.84 9.16 -5.90
N ASN A 89 6.04 8.74 -7.15
CA ASN A 89 5.09 7.94 -7.90
C ASN A 89 5.58 6.50 -7.94
N VAL A 90 4.81 5.59 -7.34
CA VAL A 90 5.17 4.16 -7.23
C VAL A 90 4.12 3.33 -7.95
N HIS A 91 4.56 2.42 -8.82
CA HIS A 91 3.73 1.38 -9.41
C HIS A 91 3.96 0.05 -8.71
N TYR A 92 2.91 -0.75 -8.62
CA TYR A 92 2.96 -2.11 -8.08
C TYR A 92 2.18 -3.02 -9.03
N ASP A 93 2.82 -4.07 -9.53
CA ASP A 93 2.16 -5.05 -10.42
C ASP A 93 1.14 -5.92 -9.66
N ASN A 94 1.48 -6.32 -8.43
CA ASN A 94 0.69 -7.24 -7.63
C ASN A 94 0.65 -6.78 -6.17
N VAL A 95 -0.53 -6.38 -5.70
CA VAL A 95 -0.77 -6.08 -4.28
C VAL A 95 -1.89 -6.99 -3.80
N THR A 96 -1.63 -7.75 -2.74
CA THR A 96 -2.63 -8.65 -2.15
C THR A 96 -2.98 -8.15 -0.75
N LEU A 97 -4.28 -8.07 -0.46
CA LEU A 97 -4.78 -7.79 0.88
C LEU A 97 -5.48 -9.03 1.41
N GLU A 98 -5.02 -9.53 2.54
CA GLU A 98 -5.67 -10.59 3.32
C GLU A 98 -6.21 -10.00 4.62
N GLY A 99 -7.38 -10.44 5.04
CA GLY A 99 -7.97 -10.01 6.30
C GLY A 99 -9.27 -10.73 6.59
N ASP A 100 -9.67 -10.73 7.84
CA ASP A 100 -10.96 -11.26 8.27
C ASP A 100 -12.02 -10.20 8.02
N TYR A 101 -13.17 -10.57 7.46
CA TYR A 101 -14.27 -9.64 7.20
C TYR A 101 -15.37 -9.76 8.25
N ASP A 102 -15.95 -8.61 8.61
CA ASP A 102 -17.13 -8.49 9.47
C ASP A 102 -18.16 -7.65 8.74
N ILE A 103 -19.21 -8.31 8.22
CA ILE A 103 -20.24 -7.69 7.39
C ILE A 103 -21.60 -7.86 8.06
N MET A 104 -22.31 -6.75 8.22
CA MET A 104 -23.72 -6.71 8.61
C MET A 104 -24.52 -6.07 7.48
N ALA A 105 -25.59 -6.74 7.06
CA ALA A 105 -26.57 -6.20 6.13
C ALA A 105 -27.99 -6.37 6.69
N ARG A 106 -28.78 -5.30 6.68
CA ARG A 106 -30.20 -5.34 7.01
C ARG A 106 -31.02 -5.37 5.73
N ILE A 107 -31.54 -6.54 5.39
CA ILE A 107 -32.42 -6.73 4.25
C ILE A 107 -33.87 -6.68 4.74
N LEU A 108 -34.60 -5.62 4.40
CA LEU A 108 -36.00 -5.42 4.80
C LEU A 108 -37.00 -6.10 3.86
N VAL A 109 -36.58 -6.44 2.64
CA VAL A 109 -37.45 -7.02 1.59
C VAL A 109 -36.79 -8.25 0.95
N PRO A 110 -37.56 -9.30 0.62
CA PRO A 110 -37.01 -10.50 -0.01
C PRO A 110 -36.41 -10.20 -1.38
N ILE A 111 -35.24 -10.77 -1.66
CA ILE A 111 -34.62 -10.75 -2.99
C ILE A 111 -35.04 -12.02 -3.71
N THR A 112 -35.71 -11.88 -4.85
CA THR A 112 -36.08 -13.00 -5.74
C THR A 112 -35.52 -12.73 -7.13
N ALA A 113 -34.70 -13.64 -7.66
CA ALA A 113 -34.10 -13.50 -8.99
C ALA A 113 -34.07 -14.86 -9.71
N GLN A 114 -34.35 -14.85 -11.02
CA GLN A 114 -34.19 -15.99 -11.93
C GLN A 114 -33.54 -15.49 -13.22
N GLY A 115 -32.52 -16.19 -13.71
CA GLY A 115 -31.83 -15.82 -14.94
C GLY A 115 -30.70 -16.78 -15.29
N PRO A 116 -30.24 -16.80 -16.56
CA PRO A 116 -29.10 -17.60 -16.98
C PRO A 116 -27.80 -17.05 -16.40
N ILE A 117 -26.93 -17.93 -15.89
CA ILE A 117 -25.58 -17.58 -15.46
C ILE A 117 -24.57 -18.13 -16.47
N ARG A 118 -23.64 -17.27 -16.90
CA ARG A 118 -22.49 -17.65 -17.72
C ARG A 118 -21.25 -17.09 -17.03
N ILE A 119 -20.30 -17.97 -16.73
CA ILE A 119 -19.02 -17.63 -16.12
C ILE A 119 -17.94 -17.97 -17.14
N GLU A 120 -17.10 -17.00 -17.47
CA GLU A 120 -15.87 -17.17 -18.25
C GLU A 120 -14.72 -16.66 -17.37
N ALA A 121 -13.60 -17.38 -17.37
CA ALA A 121 -12.38 -17.04 -16.63
C ALA A 121 -11.36 -16.43 -17.59
#